data_AF-A0A7J8X840-F1
#
_entry.id   AF-A0A7J8X840-F1
#
_cell.length_a   1.000
_cell.length_b   1.000
_cell.length_c   1.000
_cell.angle_alpha   90.00
_cell.angle_beta   90.00
_cell.angle_gamma   90.00
#
_symmetry.space_group_name_H-M   'P 1'
#
loop_
_entity.id
_entity.type
_entity.pdbx_description
1 polymer ?
#
loop_
_entity_poly.entity_id
_entity_poly.type
_entity_poly.pdbx_seq_one_letter_code
_entity_poly.pdbx_strand_id
1 'polypeptide(L)'
;NYDNDVINPKPGTLHHVVIQKKPLWIFFAHDMKIKLSQELIVQSGKTIDGRRANVRIAYGYSITLQFVHNVIIHNIHVHHVVESHGGLIKDSKDHSGFRTVGDRD
;
A
#
# COMPACT_ATOMS: atom_id res chain seq x y z
N ASN A 1 1.87 10.41 -9.40
CA ASN A 1 0.58 10.51 -8.69
C ASN A 1 0.84 10.46 -7.22
N TYR A 2 0.71 11.60 -6.54
CA TYR A 2 0.85 11.71 -5.10
C TYR A 2 -0.48 11.31 -4.44
N ASP A 3 -0.43 10.33 -3.53
CA ASP A 3 -1.58 9.83 -2.78
C ASP A 3 -1.77 10.76 -1.56
N ASN A 4 -2.50 11.86 -1.74
CA ASN A 4 -2.64 12.91 -0.73
C ASN A 4 -3.78 12.67 0.27
N ASP A 5 -4.68 11.73 0.00
CA ASP A 5 -5.80 11.41 0.89
C ASP A 5 -5.80 9.90 1.20
N VAL A 6 -5.12 9.56 2.28
CA VAL A 6 -5.01 8.18 2.75
C VAL A 6 -6.31 7.70 3.42
N ILE A 7 -7.15 8.62 3.90
CA ILE A 7 -8.40 8.29 4.59
C ILE A 7 -9.50 7.98 3.57
N ASN A 8 -9.57 8.74 2.48
CA ASN A 8 -10.50 8.54 1.38
C ASN A 8 -9.75 8.36 0.05
N PRO A 9 -9.06 7.23 -0.14
CA PRO A 9 -8.25 7.03 -1.33
C PRO A 9 -9.15 6.96 -2.58
N LYS A 10 -8.74 7.68 -3.62
CA LYS A 10 -9.52 7.80 -4.86
C LYS A 10 -9.48 6.49 -5.67
N PRO A 11 -10.59 6.09 -6.34
CA PRO A 11 -10.57 4.98 -7.28
C PRO A 11 -9.42 5.12 -8.30
N GLY A 12 -8.66 4.04 -8.47
CA GLY A 12 -7.48 4.00 -9.33
C GLY A 12 -6.14 4.26 -8.63
N THR A 13 -6.12 4.68 -7.34
CA THR A 13 -4.87 4.71 -6.55
C THR A 13 -4.55 3.35 -5.96
N LEU A 14 -3.28 3.13 -5.63
CA LEU A 14 -2.83 1.88 -5.01
C LEU A 14 -3.51 1.69 -3.63
N HIS A 15 -3.60 2.74 -2.81
CA HIS A 15 -4.32 2.68 -1.54
C HIS A 15 -5.77 2.22 -1.70
N HIS A 16 -6.50 2.76 -2.70
CA HIS A 16 -7.90 2.39 -2.90
C HIS A 16 -8.05 0.91 -3.25
N VAL A 17 -7.19 0.36 -4.11
CA VAL A 17 -7.36 -1.03 -4.58
C VAL A 17 -6.93 -2.08 -3.54
N VAL A 18 -5.95 -1.78 -2.68
CA VAL A 18 -5.48 -2.76 -1.68
C VAL A 18 -6.42 -2.95 -0.49
N ILE A 19 -7.29 -1.98 -0.20
CA ILE A 19 -8.28 -2.05 0.91
C ILE A 19 -9.62 -2.69 0.51
N GLN A 20 -9.80 -3.07 -0.76
CA GLN A 20 -11.06 -3.65 -1.23
C GLN A 20 -11.31 -5.03 -0.61
N LYS A 21 -12.56 -5.33 -0.25
CA LYS A 21 -12.92 -6.59 0.42
C LYS A 21 -12.79 -7.83 -0.47
N LYS A 22 -12.96 -7.67 -1.79
CA LYS A 22 -12.88 -8.80 -2.72
C LYS A 22 -11.43 -9.13 -3.10
N PRO A 23 -11.16 -10.38 -3.54
CA PRO A 23 -9.89 -10.71 -4.14
C PRO A 23 -9.62 -9.86 -5.38
N LEU A 24 -8.39 -9.38 -5.55
CA LEU A 24 -8.00 -8.53 -6.67
C LEU A 24 -6.60 -8.85 -7.17
N TRP A 25 -6.47 -8.86 -8.49
CA TRP A 25 -5.19 -8.78 -9.19
C TRP A 25 -4.94 -7.33 -9.60
N ILE A 26 -3.95 -6.70 -8.97
CA ILE A 26 -3.57 -5.31 -9.16
C ILE A 26 -2.33 -5.30 -10.05
N PHE A 27 -2.41 -4.64 -11.20
CA PHE A 27 -1.29 -4.41 -12.10
C PHE A 27 -1.16 -2.91 -12.38
N PHE A 28 0.00 -2.51 -12.89
CA PHE A 28 0.34 -1.12 -13.13
C PHE A 28 0.35 -0.85 -14.64
N ALA A 29 -0.26 0.26 -15.06
CA ALA A 29 -0.43 0.60 -16.47
C ALA A 29 0.85 1.13 -17.12
N HIS A 30 1.75 1.70 -16.34
CA HIS A 30 3.03 2.29 -16.77
C HIS A 30 4.00 2.31 -15.58
N ASP A 31 5.24 2.72 -15.83
CA ASP A 31 6.25 2.92 -14.79
C ASP A 31 5.75 3.89 -13.72
N MET A 32 6.01 3.57 -12.45
CA MET A 32 5.53 4.36 -11.32
C MET A 32 6.59 4.49 -10.23
N LYS A 33 6.76 5.72 -9.76
CA LYS A 33 7.47 6.05 -8.51
C LYS A 33 6.41 6.47 -7.50
N ILE A 34 6.22 5.65 -6.48
CA ILE A 34 5.20 5.83 -5.44
C ILE A 34 5.92 6.21 -4.15
N LYS A 35 5.56 7.35 -3.59
CA LYS A 35 5.95 7.76 -2.25
C LYS A 35 4.73 7.64 -1.35
N LEU A 36 4.79 6.72 -0.39
CA LEU A 36 3.73 6.53 0.58
C LEU A 36 3.89 7.53 1.73
N SER A 37 2.85 8.32 1.99
CA SER A 37 2.78 9.29 3.11
C SER A 37 2.38 8.63 4.44
N GLN A 38 1.79 7.44 4.37
CA GLN A 38 1.43 6.56 5.48
C GLN A 38 1.63 5.10 5.04
N GLU A 39 1.57 4.14 5.97
CA GLU A 39 1.71 2.72 5.62
C GLU A 39 0.59 2.25 4.67
N LEU A 40 0.98 1.43 3.70
CA LEU A 40 0.02 0.80 2.79
C LEU A 40 -0.46 -0.51 3.41
N ILE A 41 -1.60 -0.49 4.09
CA ILE A 41 -2.22 -1.69 4.66
C ILE A 41 -2.92 -2.49 3.56
N VAL A 42 -2.54 -3.74 3.37
CA VAL A 42 -3.10 -4.60 2.31
C VAL A 42 -4.07 -5.61 2.91
N GLN A 43 -5.29 -5.69 2.36
CA GLN A 43 -6.29 -6.68 2.74
C GLN A 43 -5.99 -8.07 2.15
N SER A 44 -6.65 -9.10 2.66
CA SER A 44 -6.55 -10.47 2.15
C SER A 44 -6.93 -10.61 0.66
N GLY A 45 -6.39 -11.66 0.01
CA GLY A 45 -6.75 -12.04 -1.37
C GLY A 45 -6.21 -11.08 -2.43
N LYS A 46 -5.03 -10.49 -2.22
CA LYS A 46 -4.45 -9.49 -3.13
C LYS A 46 -3.24 -10.05 -3.86
N THR A 47 -3.18 -9.81 -5.16
CA THR A 47 -1.94 -9.93 -5.93
C THR A 47 -1.54 -8.53 -6.39
N ILE A 48 -0.39 -8.03 -5.96
CA ILE A 48 0.21 -6.79 -6.44
C ILE A 48 1.35 -7.19 -7.38
N ASP A 49 1.13 -7.00 -8.68
CA ASP A 49 1.97 -7.53 -9.75
C ASP A 49 2.60 -6.41 -10.58
N GLY A 50 3.90 -6.21 -10.36
CA GLY A 50 4.71 -5.22 -11.08
C GLY A 50 5.35 -5.74 -12.36
N ARG A 51 5.04 -6.93 -12.89
CA ARG A 51 5.77 -7.49 -14.06
C ARG A 51 5.71 -6.63 -15.33
N ARG A 52 4.68 -5.79 -15.46
CA ARG A 52 4.43 -4.97 -16.66
C ARG A 52 4.99 -3.55 -16.59
N ALA A 53 5.60 -3.16 -15.47
CA ALA A 53 6.08 -1.80 -15.27
C ALA A 53 7.23 -1.75 -14.26
N ASN A 54 8.11 -0.77 -14.37
CA ASN A 54 9.07 -0.47 -13.32
C ASN A 54 8.38 0.29 -12.19
N VAL A 55 7.96 -0.46 -11.16
CA VAL A 55 7.26 0.08 -9.99
C VAL A 55 8.21 0.17 -8.81
N ARG A 56 8.38 1.38 -8.29
CA ARG A 56 9.20 1.65 -7.11
C ARG A 56 8.36 2.30 -6.02
N ILE A 57 8.39 1.73 -4.82
CA ILE A 57 7.85 2.34 -3.60
C ILE A 57 9.06 2.82 -2.78
N ALA A 58 9.20 4.14 -2.62
CA ALA A 58 10.41 4.72 -2.05
C ALA A 58 10.25 6.08 -1.40
N TYR A 59 11.20 6.42 -0.51
CA TYR A 59 11.33 7.72 0.15
C TYR A 59 10.11 8.10 0.99
N GLY A 60 9.43 7.08 1.53
CA GLY A 60 8.22 7.16 2.32
C GLY A 60 8.05 5.88 3.14
N TYR A 61 6.84 5.59 3.59
CA TYR A 61 6.58 4.37 4.37
C TYR A 61 6.48 3.14 3.45
N SER A 62 6.33 1.97 4.07
CA SER A 62 6.32 0.68 3.38
C SER A 62 4.92 0.06 3.30
N ILE A 63 4.87 -1.19 2.82
CA ILE A 63 3.70 -2.04 2.78
C ILE A 63 3.59 -2.82 4.09
N THR A 64 2.42 -2.83 4.69
CA THR A 64 2.16 -3.57 5.94
C THR A 64 1.14 -4.69 5.69
N LEU A 65 1.51 -5.91 6.06
CA LEU A 65 0.62 -7.09 6.03
C LEU A 65 0.34 -7.52 7.47
N GLN A 66 -0.89 -7.34 7.95
CA GLN A 66 -1.26 -7.68 9.31
C GLN A 66 -2.55 -8.47 9.35
N PHE A 67 -2.52 -9.66 9.97
CA PHE A 67 -3.69 -10.54 10.11
C PHE A 67 -4.39 -10.84 8.77
N VAL A 68 -3.62 -10.94 7.69
CA VAL A 68 -4.14 -11.24 6.34
C VAL A 68 -3.56 -12.53 5.78
N HIS A 69 -4.27 -13.11 4.83
CA HIS A 69 -3.89 -14.32 4.12
C HIS A 69 -4.02 -14.14 2.60
N ASN A 70 -3.36 -15.00 1.84
CA ASN A 70 -3.44 -15.04 0.38
C ASN A 70 -3.06 -13.70 -0.26
N VAL A 71 -1.88 -13.19 0.10
CA VAL A 71 -1.29 -11.98 -0.47
C VAL A 71 -0.02 -12.33 -1.23
N ILE A 72 0.07 -11.88 -2.49
CA ILE A 72 1.25 -12.00 -3.35
C ILE A 72 1.71 -10.59 -3.70
N ILE A 73 2.96 -10.25 -3.42
CA ILE A 73 3.60 -9.01 -3.85
C ILE A 73 4.80 -9.42 -4.71
N HIS A 74 4.78 -9.04 -5.98
CA HIS A 74 5.73 -9.55 -6.95
C HIS A 74 6.21 -8.47 -7.92
N ASN A 75 7.52 -8.48 -8.22
CA ASN A 75 8.20 -7.56 -9.13
C ASN A 75 7.99 -6.07 -8.80
N ILE A 76 8.02 -5.74 -7.50
CA ILE A 76 7.96 -4.37 -6.98
C ILE A 76 9.29 -4.05 -6.28
N HIS A 77 9.88 -2.89 -6.56
CA HIS A 77 11.08 -2.43 -5.86
C HIS A 77 10.67 -1.58 -4.65
N VAL A 78 11.00 -2.03 -3.45
CA VAL A 78 10.78 -1.27 -2.21
C VAL A 78 12.14 -0.89 -1.63
N HIS A 79 12.39 0.40 -1.45
CA HIS A 79 13.70 0.88 -0.98
C HIS A 79 13.64 2.28 -0.37
N HIS A 80 14.64 2.67 0.42
CA HIS A 80 14.67 3.98 1.08
C HIS A 80 13.38 4.22 1.89
N VAL A 81 12.97 3.20 2.63
CA VAL A 81 11.84 3.29 3.57
C VAL A 81 12.28 4.15 4.76
N VAL A 82 11.39 5.01 5.24
CA VAL A 82 11.61 5.83 6.43
C VAL A 82 10.71 5.38 7.58
N GLU A 83 11.11 5.69 8.81
CA GLU A 83 10.37 5.38 10.03
C GLU A 83 8.94 5.94 9.97
N SER A 84 7.96 5.09 10.28
CA SER A 84 6.54 5.43 10.29
C SER A 84 6.20 6.16 11.58
N HIS A 85 5.70 7.39 11.50
CA HIS A 85 5.30 8.15 12.68
C HIS A 85 3.92 7.72 13.24
N GLY A 86 3.32 6.66 12.69
CA GLY A 86 1.97 6.22 13.03
C GLY A 86 0.89 7.18 12.51
N GLY A 87 -0.30 7.08 13.09
CA GLY A 87 -1.47 7.91 12.76
C GLY A 87 -2.69 7.10 12.33
N LEU A 88 -3.76 7.81 11.96
CA LEU A 88 -4.99 7.19 11.49
C LEU A 88 -4.81 6.76 10.03
N ILE A 89 -5.00 5.46 9.75
CA ILE A 89 -4.81 4.87 8.42
C ILE A 89 -6.06 4.08 8.03
N LYS A 90 -6.48 4.22 6.77
CA LYS A 90 -7.55 3.41 6.18
C LYS A 90 -7.04 1.99 5.91
N ASP A 91 -7.42 1.04 6.74
CA ASP A 91 -6.96 -0.36 6.63
C ASP A 91 -7.94 -1.27 5.87
N SER A 92 -9.20 -0.88 5.77
CA SER A 92 -10.22 -1.54 4.97
C SER A 92 -11.22 -0.52 4.43
N LYS A 93 -12.11 -0.95 3.52
CA LYS A 93 -13.16 -0.07 2.97
C LYS A 93 -13.99 0.63 4.05
N ASP A 94 -14.29 -0.06 5.16
CA ASP A 94 -15.26 0.40 6.16
C ASP A 94 -14.62 0.76 7.51
N HIS A 95 -13.29 0.60 7.65
CA HIS A 95 -12.59 0.83 8.90
C HIS A 95 -11.29 1.60 8.70
N SER A 96 -10.98 2.46 9.67
CA SER A 96 -9.69 3.15 9.79
C SER A 96 -9.15 2.87 11.19
N GLY A 97 -7.92 2.37 11.27
CA GLY A 97 -7.25 2.03 12.52
C GLY A 97 -6.18 3.05 12.88
N PHE A 98 -5.99 3.30 14.17
CA PHE A 98 -4.84 4.07 14.65
C PHE A 98 -3.60 3.19 14.71
N ARG A 99 -2.50 3.64 14.10
CA ARG A 99 -1.21 2.97 14.13
C ARG A 99 -0.25 3.70 15.03
N THR A 100 0.48 2.93 15.83
CA THR A 100 1.66 3.40 16.54
C THR A 100 2.82 3.56 15.55
N VAL A 101 3.92 4.14 16.02
CA VAL A 101 5.16 4.24 15.25
C VAL A 101 5.57 2.85 14.72
N GLY A 102 5.91 2.78 13.44
CA GLY A 102 6.35 1.59 12.71
C GLY A 102 7.75 1.78 12.12
N ASP A 103 8.32 0.70 11.61
CA ASP A 103 9.51 0.08 12.19
C ASP A 103 10.79 0.94 12.35
N ARG A 104 11.30 0.93 13.59
CA ARG A 104 12.71 0.68 13.92
C ARG A 104 12.88 -0.84 14.02
N ASP A 105 13.40 -1.46 12.96
CA ASP A 105 14.26 -2.66 12.92
C ASP A 105 14.64 -2.99 11.48
#